data_AF-A0A7M3ZGV5-F1
#
_entry.id   AF-A0A7M3ZGV5-F1
#
_cell.length_a   1.000
_cell.length_b   1.000
_cell.length_c   1.000
_cell.angle_alpha   90.00
_cell.angle_beta   90.00
_cell.angle_gamma   90.00
#
_symmetry.space_group_name_H-M   'P 1'
#
loop_
_entity.id
_entity.type
_entity.pdbx_description
1 polymer ?
#
loop_
_entity_poly.entity_id
_entity_poly.type
_entity_poly.pdbx_seq_one_letter_code
_entity_poly.pdbx_strand_id
1 'polypeptide(L)'
;MLQRDDIAQIIEDYDRMKLRIGMTASHSALDICDGGIEEGFPTVAYCQEGRHKTYANYFKTKRSSSGRVLRGMVDKAIVMPSFNDVMNDSMQVEMRKRNVVYIPNRSFTSYSSIEDVENKFRVPLFGSRNMLRMEERTEEQDYYWILDKAGLPYPEAIENPEDIDCLVIVKLHHAQKKLE
;
A
#
# COMPACT_ATOMS: atom_id res chain seq x y z
N MET A 1 10.75 -10.60 -10.84
CA MET A 1 9.99 -10.45 -9.60
C MET A 1 10.79 -11.01 -8.43
N LEU A 2 10.80 -10.32 -7.29
CA LEU A 2 11.30 -10.86 -6.03
C LEU A 2 10.60 -12.19 -5.76
N GLN A 3 11.38 -13.22 -5.43
CA GLN A 3 10.85 -14.54 -5.16
C GLN A 3 10.31 -14.59 -3.73
N ARG A 4 9.39 -15.54 -3.50
CA ARG A 4 8.84 -15.79 -2.17
C ARG A 4 9.97 -16.11 -1.17
N ASP A 5 10.98 -16.84 -1.61
CA ASP A 5 12.11 -17.25 -0.77
C ASP A 5 12.98 -16.06 -0.36
N ASP A 6 13.13 -15.04 -1.22
CA ASP A 6 13.86 -13.80 -0.88
C ASP A 6 13.22 -13.10 0.34
N ILE A 7 11.89 -13.08 0.38
CA ILE A 7 11.13 -12.46 1.48
C ILE A 7 11.06 -13.39 2.69
N ALA A 8 10.99 -14.70 2.49
CA ALA A 8 10.97 -15.68 3.57
C ALA A 8 12.25 -15.59 4.42
N GLN A 9 13.43 -15.50 3.79
CA GLN A 9 14.71 -15.33 4.49
C GLN A 9 14.71 -14.05 5.35
N ILE A 10 14.17 -12.94 4.83
CA ILE A 10 14.06 -11.69 5.60
C ILE A 10 13.16 -11.87 6.84
N ILE A 11 12.06 -12.62 6.72
CA ILE A 11 11.13 -12.88 7.82
C ILE A 11 11.76 -13.81 8.88
N GLU A 12 12.63 -14.73 8.49
CA GLU A 12 13.36 -15.60 9.43
C GLU A 12 14.26 -14.79 10.37
N ASP A 13 14.85 -13.70 9.89
CA ASP A 13 15.68 -12.78 10.68
C ASP A 13 14.85 -11.85 11.59
N TYR A 14 13.53 -11.77 11.41
CA TYR A 14 12.68 -10.88 12.22
C TYR A 14 12.42 -11.44 13.62
N ASP A 15 12.52 -10.56 14.62
CA ASP A 15 11.97 -10.84 15.95
C ASP A 15 10.43 -10.76 15.89
N ARG A 16 9.79 -11.93 15.88
CA ARG A 16 8.33 -12.08 15.78
C ARG A 16 7.55 -11.42 16.92
N MET A 17 8.17 -11.20 18.08
CA MET A 17 7.55 -10.51 19.22
C MET A 17 7.63 -8.98 19.09
N LYS A 18 8.36 -8.47 18.09
CA LYS A 18 8.59 -7.04 17.86
C LYS A 18 8.15 -6.60 16.46
N LEU A 19 7.24 -7.34 15.83
CA LEU A 19 6.66 -6.96 14.54
C LEU A 19 5.99 -5.59 14.62
N ARG A 20 6.09 -4.84 13.53
CA ARG A 20 5.45 -3.52 13.40
C ARG A 20 4.69 -3.44 12.10
N ILE A 21 3.55 -2.79 12.12
CA ILE A 21 2.74 -2.58 10.92
C ILE A 21 3.12 -1.25 10.29
N GLY A 22 3.70 -1.30 9.09
CA GLY A 22 4.14 -0.13 8.32
C GLY A 22 3.26 0.14 7.12
N MET A 23 3.03 1.41 6.78
CA MET A 23 2.27 1.79 5.59
C MET A 23 2.63 3.18 5.06
N THR A 24 2.39 3.42 3.77
CA THR A 24 2.41 4.78 3.19
C THR A 24 1.29 5.59 3.84
N ALA A 25 1.62 6.75 4.39
CA ALA A 25 0.70 7.56 5.18
C ALA A 25 -0.27 8.38 4.29
N SER A 26 -1.12 7.67 3.55
CA SER A 26 -2.23 8.21 2.74
C SER A 26 -3.26 7.09 2.47
N HIS A 27 -4.30 7.37 1.67
CA HIS A 27 -5.42 6.46 1.43
C HIS A 27 -6.06 5.97 2.74
N SER A 28 -5.86 4.70 3.09
CA SER A 28 -6.44 3.99 4.24
C SER A 28 -5.47 3.84 5.41
N ALA A 29 -4.42 4.67 5.47
CA ALA A 29 -3.37 4.53 6.48
C ALA A 29 -3.87 4.66 7.92
N LEU A 30 -4.90 5.47 8.19
CA LEU A 30 -5.46 5.59 9.53
C LEU A 30 -6.22 4.33 9.94
N ASP A 31 -6.98 3.71 9.02
CA ASP A 31 -7.69 2.46 9.27
C ASP A 31 -6.71 1.30 9.53
N ILE A 32 -5.62 1.25 8.75
CA ILE A 32 -4.55 0.26 8.97
C ILE A 32 -3.88 0.48 10.34
N CYS A 33 -3.66 1.73 10.73
CA CYS A 33 -3.10 2.05 12.03
C CYS A 33 -4.05 1.66 13.17
N ASP A 34 -5.33 1.96 13.03
CA ASP A 34 -6.35 1.69 14.04
C ASP A 34 -6.48 0.18 14.28
N GLY A 35 -6.69 -0.60 13.21
CA GLY A 35 -6.73 -2.06 13.30
C GLY A 35 -5.42 -2.66 13.81
N GLY A 36 -4.27 -2.10 13.42
CA GLY A 36 -2.97 -2.51 13.94
C GLY A 36 -2.85 -2.34 15.45
N ILE A 37 -3.33 -1.23 15.99
CA ILE A 37 -3.36 -0.96 17.43
C ILE A 37 -4.32 -1.90 18.15
N GLU A 38 -5.52 -2.13 17.61
CA GLU A 38 -6.52 -3.02 18.19
C GLU A 38 -6.00 -4.45 18.33
N GLU A 39 -5.26 -4.93 17.33
CA GLU A 39 -4.58 -6.23 17.34
C GLU A 39 -3.26 -6.24 18.12
N GLY A 40 -2.88 -5.11 18.75
CA GLY A 40 -1.72 -5.02 19.64
C GLY A 40 -0.38 -4.78 18.95
N PHE A 41 -0.36 -4.50 17.65
CA PHE A 41 0.86 -4.20 16.92
C PHE A 41 1.22 -2.70 16.97
N PRO A 42 2.51 -2.35 17.18
CA PRO A 42 2.97 -0.99 16.98
C PRO A 42 2.90 -0.55 15.51
N THR A 43 2.50 0.68 15.26
CA THR A 43 2.27 1.21 13.91
C THR A 43 3.32 2.22 13.46
N VAL A 44 3.66 2.20 12.16
CA VAL A 44 4.66 3.10 11.55
C VAL A 44 4.12 3.71 10.25
N ALA A 45 3.78 4.99 10.30
CA ALA A 45 3.29 5.75 9.14
C ALA A 45 4.46 6.44 8.40
N TYR A 46 4.69 6.05 7.15
CA TYR A 46 5.69 6.65 6.26
C TYR A 46 5.07 7.85 5.52
N CYS A 47 5.37 9.04 6.03
CA CYS A 47 4.74 10.30 5.66
C CYS A 47 5.59 11.10 4.68
N GLN A 48 4.94 11.86 3.83
CA GLN A 48 5.60 12.90 3.03
C GLN A 48 5.63 14.24 3.79
N GLU A 49 6.71 15.00 3.61
CA GLU A 49 6.79 16.40 4.01
C GLU A 49 5.58 17.21 3.49
N GLY A 50 5.09 18.14 4.30
CA GLY A 50 3.84 18.87 4.05
C GLY A 50 2.54 18.07 4.28
N ARG A 51 2.56 16.73 4.25
CA ARG A 51 1.38 15.86 4.43
C ARG A 51 1.39 15.01 5.71
N HIS A 52 2.38 15.22 6.58
CA HIS A 52 2.62 14.39 7.76
C HIS A 52 1.79 14.77 9.00
N LYS A 53 1.27 16.01 9.10
CA LYS A 53 0.65 16.53 10.35
C LYS A 53 -0.50 15.65 10.86
N THR A 54 -1.32 15.10 9.96
CA THR A 54 -2.38 14.13 10.26
C THR A 54 -1.85 13.01 11.16
N TYR A 55 -0.77 12.36 10.74
CA TYR A 55 -0.21 11.19 11.40
C TYR A 55 0.73 11.55 12.55
N ALA A 56 1.59 12.56 12.36
CA ALA A 56 2.63 12.93 13.30
C ALA A 56 2.10 13.72 14.52
N ASN A 57 0.96 14.41 14.36
CA ASN A 57 0.42 15.29 15.41
C ASN A 57 -0.98 14.87 15.85
N TYR A 58 -1.94 14.89 14.92
CA TYR A 58 -3.36 14.76 15.28
C TYR A 58 -3.73 13.34 15.73
N PHE A 59 -3.21 12.33 15.02
CA PHE A 59 -3.47 10.91 15.30
C PHE A 59 -2.29 10.18 15.95
N LYS A 60 -1.28 10.93 16.42
CA LYS A 60 -0.16 10.35 17.17
C LYS A 60 -0.66 9.65 18.42
N THR A 61 -0.24 8.40 18.61
CA THR A 61 -0.62 7.59 19.75
C THR A 61 -0.13 8.22 21.05
N LYS A 62 -1.02 8.26 22.04
CA LYS A 62 -0.66 8.53 23.44
C LYS A 62 -0.94 7.28 24.25
N ARG A 63 0.07 6.84 25.01
CA ARG A 63 -0.02 5.68 25.88
C ARG A 63 0.07 6.10 27.35
N SER A 64 -0.56 5.34 28.24
CA SER A 64 -0.37 5.46 29.68
C SER A 64 1.04 5.04 30.10
N SER A 65 1.40 5.26 31.37
CA SER A 65 2.63 4.70 31.96
C SER A 65 2.71 3.18 31.88
N SER A 66 1.56 2.49 31.87
CA SER A 66 1.46 1.03 31.69
C SER A 66 1.50 0.56 30.23
N GLY A 67 1.63 1.47 29.25
CA GLY A 67 1.71 1.15 27.82
C GLY A 67 0.36 1.00 27.10
N ARG A 68 -0.77 1.12 27.81
CA ARG A 68 -2.12 1.08 27.22
C ARG A 68 -2.37 2.30 26.35
N VAL A 69 -2.96 2.11 25.17
CA VAL A 69 -3.38 3.22 24.30
C VAL A 69 -4.50 4.01 24.95
N LEU A 70 -4.31 5.32 25.07
CA LEU A 70 -5.31 6.26 25.58
C LEU A 70 -6.05 6.97 24.44
N ARG A 71 -5.33 7.30 23.35
CA ARG A 71 -5.89 7.91 22.13
C ARG A 71 -4.89 7.85 20.98
N GLY A 72 -5.38 8.03 19.77
CA GLY A 72 -4.58 8.01 18.55
C GLY A 72 -4.10 6.60 18.20
N MET A 73 -3.61 6.45 16.98
CA MET A 73 -3.33 5.15 16.38
C MET A 73 -1.98 5.10 15.65
N VAL A 74 -1.26 6.21 15.55
CA VAL A 74 0.07 6.28 14.93
C VAL A 74 1.18 6.32 15.99
N ASP A 75 1.83 5.18 16.26
CA ASP A 75 2.93 5.11 17.25
C ASP A 75 4.17 5.85 16.74
N LYS A 76 4.50 5.70 15.46
CA LYS A 76 5.62 6.38 14.82
C LYS A 76 5.22 6.96 13.47
N ALA A 77 5.47 8.26 13.28
CA ALA A 77 5.52 8.87 11.96
C ALA A 77 6.98 9.05 11.53
N ILE A 78 7.33 8.57 10.34
CA ILE A 78 8.62 8.82 9.67
C ILE A 78 8.33 9.80 8.53
N VAL A 79 8.94 10.99 8.58
CA VAL A 79 8.72 12.03 7.57
C VAL A 79 9.85 11.97 6.54
N MET A 80 9.49 11.94 5.27
CA MET A 80 10.40 11.84 4.12
C MET A 80 10.05 12.91 3.09
N PRO A 81 11.01 13.33 2.25
CA PRO A 81 10.75 14.28 1.15
C PRO A 81 9.62 13.85 0.20
N SER A 82 9.58 12.56 -0.17
CA SER A 82 8.60 11.97 -1.07
C SER A 82 8.05 10.66 -0.53
N PHE A 83 6.79 10.32 -0.84
CA PHE A 83 6.27 8.98 -0.52
C PHE A 83 7.08 7.86 -1.17
N ASN A 84 7.64 8.09 -2.37
CA ASN A 84 8.45 7.08 -3.05
C ASN A 84 9.78 6.77 -2.34
N ASP A 85 10.18 7.57 -1.35
CA ASP A 85 11.41 7.34 -0.59
C ASP A 85 11.37 6.05 0.26
N VAL A 86 10.19 5.44 0.43
CA VAL A 86 10.08 4.06 0.97
C VAL A 86 10.83 3.03 0.12
N MET A 87 11.04 3.32 -1.16
CA MET A 87 11.78 2.47 -2.09
C MET A 87 13.29 2.57 -1.92
N ASN A 88 13.80 3.61 -1.24
CA ASN A 88 15.24 3.78 -1.05
C ASN A 88 15.84 2.63 -0.22
N ASP A 89 16.97 2.08 -0.67
CA ASP A 89 17.61 0.93 0.00
C ASP A 89 17.88 1.17 1.48
N SER A 90 18.35 2.38 1.83
CA SER A 90 18.59 2.78 3.21
C SER A 90 17.31 2.76 4.05
N MET A 91 16.19 3.22 3.50
CA MET A 91 14.89 3.18 4.18
C MET A 91 14.44 1.74 4.37
N GLN A 92 14.52 0.90 3.33
CA GLN A 92 14.15 -0.51 3.42
C GLN A 92 14.98 -1.28 4.46
N VAL A 93 16.29 -1.01 4.54
CA VAL A 93 17.17 -1.57 5.59
C VAL A 93 16.65 -1.18 6.98
N GLU A 94 16.30 0.08 7.19
CA GLU A 94 15.75 0.54 8.47
C GLU A 94 14.37 -0.07 8.78
N MET A 95 13.53 -0.30 7.76
CA MET A 95 12.28 -1.05 7.92
C MET A 95 12.52 -2.48 8.40
N ARG A 96 13.46 -3.19 7.76
CA ARG A 96 13.83 -4.57 8.13
C ARG A 96 14.40 -4.68 9.54
N LYS A 97 15.32 -3.80 9.92
CA LYS A 97 15.86 -3.74 11.29
C LYS A 97 14.80 -3.51 12.36
N ARG A 98 13.67 -2.90 11.98
CA ARG A 98 12.53 -2.63 12.87
C ARG A 98 11.44 -3.71 12.80
N ASN A 99 11.70 -4.83 12.11
CA ASN A 99 10.76 -5.92 11.89
C ASN A 99 9.42 -5.44 11.29
N VAL A 100 9.48 -4.49 10.35
CA VAL A 100 8.28 -3.94 9.72
C VAL A 100 7.70 -4.94 8.72
N VAL A 101 6.43 -5.24 8.88
CA VAL A 101 5.56 -5.84 7.86
C VAL A 101 4.76 -4.70 7.25
N TYR A 102 4.91 -4.53 5.95
CA TYR A 102 4.31 -3.42 5.22
C TYR A 102 2.93 -3.82 4.70
N ILE A 103 1.91 -3.01 4.98
CA ILE A 103 0.57 -3.19 4.45
C ILE A 103 0.39 -2.21 3.28
N PRO A 104 0.28 -2.70 2.03
CA PRO A 104 0.08 -1.84 0.88
C PRO A 104 -1.30 -1.18 0.94
N ASN A 105 -1.38 0.08 0.53
CA ASN A 105 -2.62 0.78 0.23
C ASN A 105 -2.49 1.43 -1.15
N ARG A 106 -3.58 1.98 -1.71
CA ARG A 106 -3.54 2.52 -3.09
C ARG A 106 -2.51 3.63 -3.27
N SER A 107 -2.19 4.39 -2.22
CA SER A 107 -1.16 5.43 -2.33
C SER A 107 0.23 4.84 -2.53
N PHE A 108 0.55 3.70 -1.94
CA PHE A 108 1.84 3.03 -2.16
C PHE A 108 2.04 2.73 -3.65
N THR A 109 1.07 2.08 -4.31
CA THR A 109 1.14 1.75 -5.73
C THR A 109 0.93 2.96 -6.66
N SER A 110 0.35 4.06 -6.17
CA SER A 110 0.22 5.30 -6.95
C SER A 110 1.49 6.17 -6.95
N TYR A 111 2.40 5.98 -6.00
CA TYR A 111 3.65 6.75 -5.88
C TYR A 111 4.90 5.92 -6.20
N SER A 112 4.81 4.60 -6.08
CA SER A 112 5.86 3.64 -6.44
C SER A 112 5.38 2.78 -7.59
N SER A 113 6.21 2.64 -8.63
CA SER A 113 5.86 1.84 -9.80
C SER A 113 5.64 0.38 -9.40
N ILE A 114 4.68 -0.30 -10.05
CA ILE A 114 4.43 -1.73 -9.81
C ILE A 114 5.69 -2.56 -10.06
N GLU A 115 6.49 -2.20 -11.08
CA GLU A 115 7.77 -2.86 -11.35
C GLU A 115 8.76 -2.75 -10.18
N ASP A 116 8.88 -1.55 -9.58
CA ASP A 116 9.74 -1.36 -8.42
C ASP A 116 9.22 -2.12 -7.20
N VAL A 117 7.91 -2.12 -6.97
CA VAL A 117 7.29 -2.91 -5.90
C VAL A 117 7.59 -4.39 -6.11
N GLU A 118 7.44 -4.92 -7.31
CA GLU A 118 7.67 -6.33 -7.62
C GLU A 118 9.13 -6.76 -7.52
N ASN A 119 10.07 -5.89 -7.86
CA ASN A 119 11.48 -6.27 -8.05
C ASN A 119 12.46 -5.69 -7.02
N LYS A 120 12.11 -4.57 -6.37
CA LYS A 120 13.05 -3.79 -5.54
C LYS A 120 12.60 -3.61 -4.10
N PHE A 121 11.30 -3.71 -3.80
CA PHE A 121 10.78 -3.52 -2.43
C PHE A 121 10.97 -4.77 -1.56
N ARG A 122 12.17 -4.93 -0.99
CA ARG A 122 12.62 -6.04 -0.12
C ARG A 122 12.20 -5.85 1.34
N VAL A 123 10.94 -5.51 1.57
CA VAL A 123 10.30 -5.54 2.89
C VAL A 123 9.13 -6.51 2.82
N PRO A 124 8.89 -7.33 3.85
CA PRO A 124 7.72 -8.20 3.91
C PRO A 124 6.44 -7.39 3.65
N LEU A 125 5.69 -7.80 2.64
CA LEU A 125 4.47 -7.13 2.19
C LEU A 125 3.29 -8.05 2.52
N PHE A 126 2.26 -7.51 3.18
CA PHE A 126 1.05 -8.26 3.46
C PHE A 126 0.19 -8.36 2.18
N GLY A 127 -0.28 -9.56 1.87
CA GLY A 127 -1.04 -9.86 0.64
C GLY A 127 -0.18 -10.40 -0.49
N SER A 128 -0.73 -10.39 -1.71
CA SER A 128 -0.07 -10.95 -2.90
C SER A 128 0.55 -9.85 -3.75
N ARG A 129 1.87 -9.84 -3.85
CA ARG A 129 2.62 -8.78 -4.57
C ARG A 129 2.29 -8.73 -6.06
N ASN A 130 2.16 -9.89 -6.70
CA ASN A 130 1.80 -10.02 -8.12
C ASN A 130 0.37 -9.55 -8.42
N MET A 131 -0.55 -9.59 -7.44
CA MET A 131 -1.92 -9.15 -7.66
C MET A 131 -2.05 -7.62 -7.74
N LEU A 132 -1.07 -6.87 -7.24
CA LEU A 132 -1.09 -5.41 -7.34
C LEU A 132 -1.06 -4.95 -8.82
N ARG A 133 -0.39 -5.71 -9.69
CA ARG A 133 -0.36 -5.44 -11.14
C ARG A 133 -1.73 -5.59 -11.79
N MET A 134 -2.56 -6.49 -11.28
CA MET A 134 -3.89 -6.75 -11.84
C MET A 134 -4.86 -5.57 -11.62
N GLU A 135 -4.52 -4.63 -10.74
CA GLU A 135 -5.29 -3.39 -10.58
C GLU A 135 -5.03 -2.36 -11.70
N GLU A 136 -3.94 -2.52 -12.46
CA GLU A 136 -3.58 -1.63 -13.55
C GLU A 136 -4.38 -2.00 -14.81
N ARG A 137 -4.94 -0.98 -15.48
CA ARG A 137 -5.94 -1.16 -16.54
C ARG A 137 -5.35 -1.40 -17.93
N THR A 138 -4.03 -1.29 -18.02
CA THR A 138 -3.27 -1.41 -19.26
C THR A 138 -2.64 -2.80 -19.43
N GLU A 139 -2.75 -3.65 -18.42
CA GLU A 139 -2.18 -5.00 -18.42
C GLU A 139 -3.12 -5.98 -19.13
N GLU A 140 -2.56 -6.98 -19.84
CA GLU A 140 -3.36 -8.03 -20.50
C GLU A 140 -4.17 -8.87 -19.51
N GLN A 141 -3.67 -8.98 -18.27
CA GLN A 141 -4.30 -9.71 -17.17
C GLN A 141 -4.76 -8.73 -16.08
N ASP A 142 -5.52 -7.73 -16.48
CA ASP A 142 -6.14 -6.76 -15.58
C ASP A 142 -7.34 -7.37 -14.82
N TYR A 143 -8.05 -6.51 -14.06
CA TYR A 143 -9.22 -6.94 -13.30
C TYR A 143 -10.37 -7.45 -14.19
N TYR A 144 -10.54 -6.97 -15.43
CA TYR A 144 -11.58 -7.51 -16.32
C TYR A 144 -11.23 -8.92 -16.78
N TRP A 145 -9.95 -9.19 -17.05
CA TRP A 145 -9.48 -10.55 -17.31
C TRP A 145 -9.78 -11.49 -16.14
N ILE A 146 -9.60 -11.05 -14.89
CA ILE A 146 -9.96 -11.84 -13.71
C ILE A 146 -11.46 -12.11 -13.65
N LEU A 147 -12.29 -11.08 -13.90
CA LEU A 147 -13.75 -11.21 -13.88
C LEU A 147 -14.23 -12.20 -14.96
N ASP A 148 -13.67 -12.12 -16.18
CA ASP A 148 -13.92 -13.08 -17.26
C ASP A 148 -13.57 -14.51 -16.84
N LYS A 149 -12.35 -14.73 -16.32
CA LYS A 149 -11.90 -16.06 -15.89
C LYS A 149 -12.68 -16.61 -14.71
N ALA A 150 -13.23 -15.74 -13.86
CA ALA A 150 -14.10 -16.10 -12.74
C ALA A 150 -15.57 -16.31 -13.15
N GLY A 151 -15.95 -16.01 -14.40
CA GLY A 151 -17.34 -16.06 -14.85
C GLY A 151 -18.24 -15.03 -14.15
N LEU A 152 -17.66 -13.90 -13.73
CA LEU A 152 -18.39 -12.82 -13.07
C LEU A 152 -18.85 -11.77 -14.09
N PRO A 153 -20.06 -11.22 -13.94
CA PRO A 153 -20.57 -10.22 -14.87
C PRO A 153 -19.81 -8.89 -14.74
N TYR A 154 -19.50 -8.26 -15.87
CA TYR A 154 -18.98 -6.91 -15.97
C TYR A 154 -19.61 -6.17 -17.17
N PRO A 155 -19.61 -4.82 -17.20
CA PRO A 155 -20.17 -4.07 -18.32
C PRO A 155 -19.45 -4.40 -19.63
N GLU A 156 -20.20 -4.60 -20.70
CA GLU A 156 -19.66 -4.79 -22.05
C GLU A 156 -18.85 -3.57 -22.49
N ALA A 157 -17.70 -3.82 -23.13
CA ALA A 157 -16.89 -2.79 -23.73
C ALA A 157 -17.42 -2.47 -25.12
N ILE A 158 -17.58 -1.18 -25.41
CA ILE A 158 -17.97 -0.67 -26.74
C ILE A 158 -16.74 -0.02 -27.34
N GLU A 159 -16.19 -0.61 -28.40
CA GLU A 159 -14.93 -0.18 -29.02
C GLU A 159 -15.10 1.12 -29.82
N ASN A 160 -16.19 1.25 -30.58
CA ASN A 160 -16.44 2.42 -31.43
C ASN A 160 -17.68 3.19 -30.94
N PRO A 161 -17.62 4.53 -30.86
CA PRO A 161 -18.78 5.35 -30.50
C PRO A 161 -20.01 5.14 -31.39
N GLU A 162 -19.80 4.75 -32.65
CA GLU A 162 -20.87 4.47 -33.62
C GLU A 162 -21.71 3.24 -33.25
N ASP A 163 -21.18 2.34 -32.43
CA ASP A 163 -21.84 1.11 -31.98
C ASP A 163 -22.74 1.34 -30.75
N ILE A 164 -22.82 2.58 -30.24
CA ILE A 164 -23.65 2.92 -29.07
C ILE A 164 -25.13 2.87 -29.44
N ASP A 165 -25.86 1.91 -28.85
CA ASP A 165 -27.30 1.69 -29.05
C ASP A 165 -28.16 2.02 -27.82
N CYS A 166 -27.54 2.34 -26.69
CA CYS A 166 -28.20 2.61 -25.42
C CYS A 166 -27.45 3.67 -24.57
N LEU A 167 -27.90 3.91 -23.34
CA LEU A 167 -27.21 4.82 -22.43
C LEU A 167 -25.91 4.21 -21.93
N VAL A 168 -24.80 4.92 -22.15
CA VAL A 168 -23.44 4.44 -21.83
C VAL A 168 -22.70 5.39 -20.90
N ILE A 169 -21.64 4.87 -20.25
CA ILE A 169 -20.65 5.66 -19.51
C ILE A 169 -19.36 5.79 -20.32
N VAL A 170 -18.98 7.02 -20.68
CA VAL A 170 -17.71 7.30 -21.35
C VAL A 170 -16.63 7.58 -20.31
N LYS A 171 -15.63 6.69 -20.21
CA LYS A 171 -14.51 6.79 -19.28
C LYS A 171 -13.30 7.38 -19.99
N LEU A 172 -13.09 8.69 -19.89
CA LEU A 172 -11.92 9.35 -20.46
C LEU A 172 -10.71 9.23 -19.53
N HIS A 173 -9.53 8.99 -20.09
CA HIS A 173 -8.29 9.15 -19.33
C HIS A 173 -8.15 10.60 -18.88
N HIS A 174 -7.65 10.80 -17.67
CA HIS A 174 -7.40 12.13 -17.17
C HIS A 174 -6.31 12.83 -18.00
N ALA A 175 -6.53 14.11 -18.32
CA ALA A 175 -5.81 14.84 -19.37
C ALA A 175 -4.28 14.91 -19.19
N GLN A 176 -3.82 14.96 -17.93
CA GLN A 176 -2.38 15.04 -17.60
C GLN A 176 -1.86 13.76 -16.95
N LYS A 177 -2.51 13.33 -15.86
CA LYS A 177 -2.29 12.02 -15.27
C LYS A 177 -3.19 11.01 -15.96
N LYS A 178 -2.71 10.35 -17.01
CA LYS A 178 -3.35 9.10 -17.42
C LYS A 178 -3.20 8.17 -16.23
N LEU A 179 -4.30 7.89 -15.51
CA LEU A 179 -4.31 6.78 -14.57
C LEU A 179 -4.03 5.54 -15.42
N GLU A 180 -2.93 4.88 -15.10
CA GLU A 180 -2.43 3.65 -15.70
C GLU A 180 -3.41 2.47 -15.50
#